data_AF-A0AAD3MHH2-F1
#
_entry.id   AF-A0AAD3MHH2-F1
#
_cell.length_a   1.000
_cell.length_b   1.000
_cell.length_c   1.000
_cell.angle_alpha   90.00
_cell.angle_beta   90.00
_cell.angle_gamma   90.00
#
_symmetry.space_group_name_H-M   'P 1'
#
loop_
_entity.id
_entity.type
_entity.pdbx_description
1 polymer ?
#
loop_
_entity_poly.entity_id
_entity_poly.type
_entity_poly.pdbx_seq_one_letter_code
_entity_poly.pdbx_strand_id
1 'polypeptide(L)'
;MSLSKPIREYLIFTDPEVSAALIELNKKRHEDETLTAVLEERKKELKSVQQRAEKLEEEHQKAEEFKTSFDLFLKDDDADRLVEKAERERREVLQKDEEILKLKEEEAELMKRKQKLEREVQRHTKYWDIMEQMVKMTKFTDVDSLVNHLESQLLLRDRLLQREREKLEQVDQLRKTLMTLEDEQHLFLLQKNNELSQLQTELEEALAEALTWERKWSRIQETAAKKTLLLGQIKMATLNLYEMTGGTLEGEEGVDINDTEKHLDKIKMFILDHEDIVKQYQSSQRHSDGQKRQRSKKKVTSQIKKH
;
A
#
# COMPACT_ATOMS: atom_id res chain seq x y z
N MET A 1 -48.56 -88.08 -120.07
CA MET A 1 -49.04 -88.40 -121.44
C MET A 1 -48.35 -89.71 -121.85
N SER A 2 -49.07 -90.83 -121.76
CA SER A 2 -49.75 -91.50 -122.89
C SER A 2 -48.77 -92.27 -123.79
N LEU A 3 -48.65 -93.61 -123.61
CA LEU A 3 -49.11 -94.68 -124.56
C LEU A 3 -48.13 -94.83 -125.75
N SER A 4 -47.71 -95.98 -126.30
CA SER A 4 -48.27 -97.32 -126.59
C SER A 4 -47.12 -98.08 -127.33
N LYS A 5 -46.70 -99.31 -126.99
CA LYS A 5 -47.14 -100.62 -127.57
C LYS A 5 -47.03 -100.75 -129.13
N PRO A 6 -46.90 -101.96 -129.75
CA PRO A 6 -45.89 -103.06 -129.66
C PRO A 6 -45.65 -103.76 -131.06
N ILE A 7 -45.15 -105.04 -131.11
CA ILE A 7 -45.59 -106.19 -131.97
C ILE A 7 -44.60 -106.91 -132.97
N ARG A 8 -44.40 -108.24 -132.68
CA ARG A 8 -44.32 -109.50 -133.51
C ARG A 8 -43.09 -109.90 -134.35
N GLU A 9 -42.50 -111.08 -134.07
CA GLU A 9 -42.57 -112.43 -134.73
C GLU A 9 -41.57 -112.57 -135.90
N TYR A 10 -40.69 -113.59 -136.02
CA TYR A 10 -40.83 -115.05 -136.20
C TYR A 10 -39.51 -115.76 -135.72
N LEU A 11 -39.47 -116.85 -134.94
CA LEU A 11 -39.56 -118.31 -135.28
C LEU A 11 -38.71 -118.71 -136.52
N ILE A 12 -37.62 -119.51 -136.45
CA ILE A 12 -37.58 -120.99 -136.21
C ILE A 12 -36.10 -121.47 -136.04
N PHE A 13 -35.85 -122.32 -135.03
CA PHE A 13 -34.85 -123.42 -134.86
C PHE A 13 -33.34 -123.13 -135.09
N THR A 14 -32.37 -123.50 -134.24
CA THR A 14 -32.13 -124.74 -133.46
C THR A 14 -31.18 -124.49 -132.26
N ASP A 15 -31.39 -125.31 -131.21
CA ASP A 15 -30.48 -125.74 -130.12
C ASP A 15 -30.13 -124.81 -128.91
N PRO A 16 -30.15 -125.36 -127.66
CA PRO A 16 -30.47 -124.62 -126.45
C PRO A 16 -29.30 -124.56 -125.44
N GLU A 17 -28.25 -123.79 -125.74
CA GLU A 17 -27.22 -123.44 -124.75
C GLU A 17 -26.93 -121.92 -124.66
N VAL A 18 -27.47 -121.08 -125.55
CA VAL A 18 -27.07 -119.65 -125.65
C VAL A 18 -28.07 -118.65 -125.02
N SER A 19 -29.29 -119.06 -124.68
CA SER A 19 -30.36 -118.12 -124.26
C SER A 19 -30.23 -117.59 -122.81
N ALA A 20 -29.35 -118.13 -121.97
CA ALA A 20 -29.24 -117.72 -120.56
C ALA A 20 -28.35 -116.47 -120.34
N ALA A 21 -27.40 -116.17 -121.23
CA ALA A 21 -26.37 -115.15 -120.99
C ALA A 21 -26.79 -113.69 -121.27
N LEU A 22 -27.83 -113.45 -122.08
CA LEU A 22 -28.16 -112.09 -122.56
C LEU A 22 -29.01 -111.25 -121.58
N ILE A 23 -29.71 -111.90 -120.64
CA ILE A 23 -30.61 -111.21 -119.70
C ILE A 23 -29.86 -110.59 -118.51
N GLU A 24 -28.66 -111.09 -118.17
CA GLU A 24 -27.83 -110.54 -117.11
C GLU A 24 -27.17 -109.20 -117.47
N LEU A 25 -26.81 -108.99 -118.74
CA LEU A 25 -26.04 -107.81 -119.15
C LEU A 25 -26.84 -106.50 -119.10
N ASN A 26 -28.14 -106.55 -119.38
CA ASN A 26 -28.98 -105.34 -119.44
C ASN A 26 -29.38 -104.79 -118.06
N LYS A 27 -29.30 -105.57 -116.98
CA LYS A 27 -29.50 -105.06 -115.61
C LYS A 27 -28.33 -104.17 -115.14
N LYS A 28 -27.11 -104.48 -115.58
CA LYS A 28 -25.89 -103.75 -115.20
C LYS A 28 -25.85 -102.30 -115.69
N ARG A 29 -26.40 -101.99 -116.87
CA ARG A 29 -26.35 -100.62 -117.42
C ARG A 29 -27.26 -99.61 -116.71
N HIS A 30 -28.42 -100.02 -116.23
CA HIS A 30 -29.31 -99.11 -115.50
C HIS A 30 -28.81 -98.85 -114.08
N GLU A 31 -28.09 -99.81 -113.49
CA GLU A 31 -27.35 -99.62 -112.26
C GLU A 31 -26.30 -98.50 -112.42
N ASP A 32 -25.56 -98.45 -113.53
CA ASP A 32 -24.52 -97.45 -113.77
C ASP A 32 -25.05 -96.00 -113.93
N GLU A 33 -26.16 -95.78 -114.63
CA GLU A 33 -26.72 -94.42 -114.78
C GLU A 33 -27.26 -93.89 -113.44
N THR A 34 -27.91 -94.74 -112.66
CA THR A 34 -28.35 -94.37 -111.29
C THR A 34 -27.15 -94.08 -110.38
N LEU A 35 -26.03 -94.79 -110.54
CA LEU A 35 -24.78 -94.53 -109.81
C LEU A 35 -24.17 -93.15 -110.13
N THR A 36 -24.24 -92.70 -111.39
CA THR A 36 -23.65 -91.40 -111.78
C THR A 36 -24.44 -90.18 -111.28
N ALA A 37 -25.77 -90.24 -111.28
CA ALA A 37 -26.60 -89.20 -110.69
C ALA A 37 -26.40 -89.10 -109.17
N VAL A 38 -26.28 -90.27 -108.51
CA VAL A 38 -25.94 -90.35 -107.08
C VAL A 38 -24.55 -89.74 -106.82
N LEU A 39 -23.57 -89.88 -107.71
CA LEU A 39 -22.23 -89.29 -107.53
C LEU A 39 -22.22 -87.75 -107.60
N GLU A 40 -22.96 -87.12 -108.51
CA GLU A 40 -23.01 -85.65 -108.62
C GLU A 40 -23.82 -85.02 -107.48
N GLU A 41 -24.88 -85.69 -107.02
CA GLU A 41 -25.61 -85.31 -105.80
C GLU A 41 -24.69 -85.39 -104.57
N ARG A 42 -23.93 -86.49 -104.45
CA ARG A 42 -22.89 -86.66 -103.41
C ARG A 42 -21.81 -85.60 -103.45
N LYS A 43 -21.39 -85.11 -104.62
CA LYS A 43 -20.40 -84.02 -104.74
C LYS A 43 -20.93 -82.66 -104.28
N LYS A 44 -22.18 -82.33 -104.60
CA LYS A 44 -22.80 -81.07 -104.14
C LYS A 44 -23.04 -81.10 -102.64
N GLU A 45 -23.47 -82.25 -102.11
CA GLU A 45 -23.52 -82.50 -100.67
C GLU A 45 -22.13 -82.35 -100.04
N LEU A 46 -21.08 -82.90 -100.65
CA LEU A 46 -19.70 -82.79 -100.14
C LEU A 46 -19.25 -81.32 -100.02
N LYS A 47 -19.48 -80.49 -101.05
CA LYS A 47 -19.11 -79.07 -101.02
C LYS A 47 -19.91 -78.27 -100.00
N SER A 48 -21.20 -78.56 -99.86
CA SER A 48 -22.05 -77.96 -98.82
C SER A 48 -21.60 -78.36 -97.41
N VAL A 49 -21.18 -79.62 -97.23
CA VAL A 49 -20.63 -80.13 -95.98
C VAL A 49 -19.29 -79.48 -95.68
N GLN A 50 -18.45 -79.27 -96.69
CA GLN A 50 -17.13 -78.66 -96.55
C GLN A 50 -17.21 -77.17 -96.16
N GLN A 51 -18.10 -76.39 -96.80
CA GLN A 51 -18.35 -75.00 -96.39
C GLN A 51 -19.02 -74.88 -95.01
N ARG A 52 -19.85 -75.86 -94.64
CA ARG A 52 -20.37 -75.94 -93.27
C ARG A 52 -19.26 -76.31 -92.28
N ALA A 53 -18.34 -77.20 -92.65
CA ALA A 53 -17.21 -77.57 -91.80
C ALA A 53 -16.27 -76.37 -91.56
N GLU A 54 -15.91 -75.62 -92.61
CA GLU A 54 -15.07 -74.40 -92.47
C GLU A 54 -15.75 -73.33 -91.60
N LYS A 55 -17.06 -73.09 -91.79
CA LYS A 55 -17.81 -72.16 -90.92
C LYS A 55 -17.90 -72.65 -89.48
N LEU A 56 -18.09 -73.96 -89.28
CA LEU A 56 -18.13 -74.56 -87.95
C LEU A 56 -16.76 -74.45 -87.28
N GLU A 57 -15.67 -74.55 -88.04
CA GLU A 57 -14.30 -74.44 -87.55
C GLU A 57 -13.95 -72.99 -87.19
N GLU A 58 -14.38 -72.00 -87.97
CA GLU A 58 -14.27 -70.59 -87.60
C GLU A 58 -15.12 -70.25 -86.36
N GLU A 59 -16.35 -70.76 -86.27
CA GLU A 59 -17.18 -70.58 -85.07
C GLU A 59 -16.58 -71.29 -83.86
N HIS A 60 -15.96 -72.45 -84.04
CA HIS A 60 -15.25 -73.16 -82.99
C HIS A 60 -14.00 -72.40 -82.54
N GLN A 61 -13.21 -71.83 -83.45
CA GLN A 61 -12.05 -70.99 -83.10
C GLN A 61 -12.48 -69.74 -82.34
N LYS A 62 -13.54 -69.05 -82.80
CA LYS A 62 -14.11 -67.89 -82.08
C LYS A 62 -14.65 -68.28 -80.70
N ALA A 63 -15.28 -69.45 -80.57
CA ALA A 63 -15.76 -69.96 -79.29
C ALA A 63 -14.60 -70.33 -78.34
N GLU A 64 -13.52 -70.92 -78.85
CA GLU A 64 -12.32 -71.21 -78.06
C GLU A 64 -11.56 -69.93 -77.64
N GLU A 65 -11.46 -68.92 -78.51
CA GLU A 65 -10.91 -67.60 -78.17
C GLU A 65 -11.78 -66.87 -77.13
N PHE A 66 -13.11 -66.94 -77.27
CA PHE A 66 -14.04 -66.38 -76.28
C PHE A 66 -13.93 -67.10 -74.94
N LYS A 67 -13.84 -68.44 -74.95
CA LYS A 67 -13.63 -69.23 -73.73
C LYS A 67 -12.30 -68.89 -73.07
N THR A 68 -11.23 -68.77 -73.86
CA THR A 68 -9.89 -68.42 -73.34
C THR A 68 -9.87 -67.00 -72.77
N SER A 69 -10.50 -66.04 -73.45
CA SER A 69 -10.60 -64.65 -72.95
C SER A 69 -11.53 -64.52 -71.73
N PHE A 70 -12.60 -65.31 -71.66
CA PHE A 70 -13.48 -65.37 -70.48
C PHE A 70 -12.78 -66.04 -69.29
N ASP A 71 -12.04 -67.12 -69.51
CA ASP A 71 -11.23 -67.77 -68.47
C ASP A 71 -10.11 -66.84 -67.98
N LEU A 72 -9.53 -66.02 -68.88
CA LEU A 72 -8.56 -65.00 -68.50
C LEU A 72 -9.22 -63.89 -67.66
N PHE A 73 -10.40 -63.40 -68.08
CA PHE A 73 -11.17 -62.40 -67.34
C PHE A 73 -11.59 -62.89 -65.95
N LEU A 74 -12.03 -64.15 -65.81
CA LEU A 74 -12.36 -64.72 -64.50
C LEU A 74 -11.14 -64.83 -63.59
N LYS A 75 -9.98 -65.23 -64.14
CA LYS A 75 -8.72 -65.28 -63.38
C LYS A 75 -8.27 -63.88 -62.94
N ASP A 76 -8.44 -62.89 -63.80
CA ASP A 76 -8.11 -61.49 -63.49
C ASP A 76 -9.09 -60.92 -62.44
N ASP A 77 -10.41 -61.15 -62.56
CA ASP A 77 -11.41 -60.73 -61.55
C ASP A 77 -11.21 -61.44 -60.20
N ASP A 78 -10.89 -62.74 -60.20
CA ASP A 78 -10.56 -63.47 -58.98
C ASP A 78 -9.25 -62.97 -58.35
N ALA A 79 -8.24 -62.65 -59.18
CA ALA A 79 -7.00 -62.05 -58.71
C ALA A 79 -7.23 -60.65 -58.12
N ASP A 80 -8.02 -59.82 -58.77
CA ASP A 80 -8.40 -58.47 -58.31
C ASP A 80 -9.19 -58.53 -57.00
N ARG A 81 -10.15 -59.44 -56.87
CA ARG A 81 -10.91 -59.66 -55.61
C ARG A 81 -10.00 -60.12 -54.47
N LEU A 82 -9.03 -60.99 -54.74
CA LEU A 82 -8.05 -61.42 -53.75
C LEU A 82 -7.14 -60.26 -53.32
N VAL A 83 -6.72 -59.41 -54.28
CA VAL A 83 -5.95 -58.19 -54.00
C VAL A 83 -6.76 -57.22 -53.14
N GLU A 84 -8.00 -56.90 -53.52
CA GLU A 84 -8.86 -56.00 -52.75
C GLU A 84 -9.14 -56.52 -51.33
N LYS A 85 -9.31 -57.84 -51.16
CA LYS A 85 -9.49 -58.44 -49.85
C LYS A 85 -8.21 -58.33 -49.02
N ALA A 86 -7.06 -58.63 -49.60
CA ALA A 86 -5.77 -58.46 -48.93
C ALA A 86 -5.49 -56.98 -48.57
N GLU A 87 -5.89 -56.03 -49.42
CA GLU A 87 -5.78 -54.60 -49.15
C GLU A 87 -6.74 -54.12 -48.06
N ARG A 88 -7.97 -54.65 -48.01
CA ARG A 88 -8.90 -54.38 -46.90
C ARG A 88 -8.37 -54.92 -45.58
N GLU A 89 -7.91 -56.17 -45.57
CA GLU A 89 -7.28 -56.77 -44.38
C GLU A 89 -6.05 -55.96 -43.94
N ARG A 90 -5.19 -55.52 -44.87
CA ARG A 90 -4.07 -54.62 -44.56
C ARG A 90 -4.52 -53.30 -43.95
N ARG A 91 -5.57 -52.66 -44.48
CA ARG A 91 -6.12 -51.41 -43.93
C ARG A 91 -6.68 -51.60 -42.53
N GLU A 92 -7.40 -52.69 -42.29
CA GLU A 92 -7.93 -53.01 -40.95
C GLU A 92 -6.81 -53.29 -39.94
N VAL A 93 -5.74 -53.98 -40.36
CA VAL A 93 -4.55 -54.18 -39.52
C VAL A 93 -3.90 -52.85 -39.18
N LEU A 94 -3.69 -51.96 -40.16
CA LEU A 94 -3.11 -50.64 -39.93
C LEU A 94 -3.96 -49.78 -38.97
N GLN A 95 -5.29 -49.78 -39.13
CA GLN A 95 -6.18 -49.05 -38.21
C GLN A 95 -6.09 -49.59 -36.77
N LYS A 96 -6.11 -50.92 -36.62
CA LYS A 96 -5.94 -51.55 -35.31
C LYS A 96 -4.56 -51.28 -34.73
N ASP A 97 -3.51 -51.26 -35.53
CA ASP A 97 -2.16 -50.92 -35.10
C ASP A 97 -2.07 -49.46 -34.61
N GLU A 98 -2.71 -48.52 -35.32
CA GLU A 98 -2.83 -47.12 -34.88
C GLU A 98 -3.62 -46.98 -33.56
N GLU A 99 -4.71 -47.71 -33.41
CA GLU A 99 -5.48 -47.75 -32.16
C GLU A 99 -4.67 -48.35 -31.01
N ILE A 100 -3.93 -49.43 -31.26
CA ILE A 100 -3.00 -50.04 -30.29
C ILE A 100 -1.93 -49.04 -29.88
N LEU A 101 -1.40 -48.24 -30.82
CA LEU A 101 -0.41 -47.20 -30.50
C LEU A 101 -1.01 -46.11 -29.61
N LYS A 102 -2.19 -45.58 -29.94
CA LYS A 102 -2.89 -44.59 -29.10
C LYS A 102 -3.18 -45.11 -27.70
N LEU A 103 -3.71 -46.33 -27.61
CA LEU A 103 -3.99 -46.97 -26.31
C LEU A 103 -2.72 -47.19 -25.49
N LYS A 104 -1.59 -47.55 -26.13
CA LYS A 104 -0.29 -47.66 -25.45
C LYS A 104 0.21 -46.31 -24.95
N GLU A 105 0.01 -45.23 -25.71
CA GLU A 105 0.37 -43.88 -25.27
C GLU A 105 -0.48 -43.44 -24.06
N GLU A 106 -1.80 -43.67 -24.11
CA GLU A 106 -2.72 -43.40 -23.01
C GLU A 106 -2.39 -44.21 -21.76
N GLU A 107 -2.09 -45.51 -21.92
CA GLU A 107 -1.65 -46.38 -20.83
C GLU A 107 -0.35 -45.83 -20.20
N ALA A 108 0.61 -45.42 -21.02
CA ALA A 108 1.86 -44.84 -20.54
C ALA A 108 1.63 -43.51 -19.78
N GLU A 109 0.73 -42.66 -20.23
CA GLU A 109 0.35 -41.44 -19.51
C GLU A 109 -0.34 -41.73 -18.18
N LEU A 110 -1.31 -42.64 -18.18
CA LEU A 110 -2.02 -43.05 -16.97
C LEU A 110 -1.06 -43.66 -15.96
N MET A 111 -0.11 -44.48 -16.41
CA MET A 111 0.95 -45.03 -15.55
C MET A 111 1.84 -43.94 -14.95
N LYS A 112 2.23 -42.92 -15.73
CA LYS A 112 2.98 -41.77 -15.19
C LYS A 112 2.18 -41.00 -14.14
N ARG A 113 0.88 -40.77 -14.36
CA ARG A 113 -0.01 -40.08 -13.41
C ARG A 113 -0.18 -40.89 -12.14
N LYS A 114 -0.43 -42.19 -12.25
CA LYS A 114 -0.52 -43.12 -11.11
C LYS A 114 0.77 -43.09 -10.28
N GLN A 115 1.93 -43.21 -10.91
CA GLN A 115 3.22 -43.15 -10.20
C GLN A 115 3.44 -41.79 -9.50
N LYS A 116 2.98 -40.68 -10.10
CA LYS A 116 3.06 -39.36 -9.46
C LYS A 116 2.19 -39.29 -8.22
N LEU A 117 0.95 -39.76 -8.30
CA LEU A 117 0.01 -39.83 -7.18
C LEU A 117 0.52 -40.78 -6.08
N GLU A 118 1.04 -41.95 -6.44
CA GLU A 118 1.66 -42.88 -5.48
C GLU A 118 2.82 -42.21 -4.73
N ARG A 119 3.68 -41.45 -5.44
CA ARG A 119 4.76 -40.67 -4.81
C ARG A 119 4.23 -39.55 -3.91
N GLU A 120 3.08 -38.97 -4.19
CA GLU A 120 2.43 -37.96 -3.34
C GLU A 120 1.83 -38.61 -2.09
N VAL A 121 1.11 -39.71 -2.25
CA VAL A 121 0.57 -40.50 -1.14
C VAL A 121 1.68 -40.97 -0.21
N GLN A 122 2.76 -41.56 -0.74
CA GLN A 122 3.92 -41.99 0.07
C GLN A 122 4.57 -40.84 0.85
N ARG A 123 4.57 -39.62 0.30
CA ARG A 123 5.04 -38.43 1.03
C ARG A 123 4.10 -38.09 2.18
N HIS A 124 2.79 -38.18 1.96
CA HIS A 124 1.77 -37.88 2.96
C HIS A 124 1.61 -38.97 4.03
N THR A 125 1.90 -40.24 3.71
CA THR A 125 1.85 -41.36 4.67
C THR A 125 2.74 -41.09 5.88
N LYS A 126 3.94 -40.53 5.69
CA LYS A 126 4.84 -40.19 6.81
C LYS A 126 4.21 -39.22 7.81
N TYR A 127 3.45 -38.26 7.33
CA TYR A 127 2.76 -37.30 8.20
C TYR A 127 1.55 -37.93 8.88
N TRP A 128 0.83 -38.81 8.17
CA TRP A 128 -0.26 -39.60 8.75
C TRP A 128 0.24 -40.50 9.88
N ASP A 129 1.35 -41.22 9.68
CA ASP A 129 1.97 -42.08 10.70
C ASP A 129 2.32 -41.28 11.97
N ILE A 130 2.87 -40.06 11.81
CA ILE A 130 3.17 -39.16 12.92
C ILE A 130 1.88 -38.73 13.62
N MET A 131 0.82 -38.37 12.87
CA MET A 131 -0.46 -37.97 13.46
C MET A 131 -1.12 -39.13 14.21
N GLU A 132 -1.05 -40.34 13.68
CA GLU A 132 -1.57 -41.54 14.33
C GLU A 132 -0.78 -41.88 15.61
N GLN A 133 0.55 -41.71 15.59
CA GLN A 133 1.38 -41.80 16.79
C GLN A 133 0.99 -40.73 17.83
N MET A 134 0.76 -39.49 17.41
CA MET A 134 0.34 -38.40 18.30
C MET A 134 -1.03 -38.68 18.91
N VAL A 135 -1.98 -39.24 18.16
CA VAL A 135 -3.27 -39.69 18.70
C VAL A 135 -3.07 -40.78 19.76
N LYS A 136 -2.20 -41.77 19.50
CA LYS A 136 -1.87 -42.84 20.48
C LYS A 136 -1.22 -42.31 21.76
N MET A 137 -0.43 -41.24 21.66
CA MET A 137 0.22 -40.60 22.81
C MET A 137 -0.68 -39.60 23.55
N THR A 138 -1.83 -39.24 22.98
CA THR A 138 -2.75 -38.25 23.53
C THR A 138 -4.10 -38.88 23.87
N LYS A 139 -5.04 -38.06 24.35
CA LYS A 139 -6.38 -38.51 24.78
C LYS A 139 -7.42 -38.48 23.66
N PHE A 140 -7.03 -38.13 22.43
CA PHE A 140 -7.96 -37.99 21.31
C PHE A 140 -8.30 -39.35 20.72
N THR A 141 -9.53 -39.52 20.25
CA THR A 141 -9.99 -40.78 19.63
C THR A 141 -9.47 -40.90 18.20
N ASP A 142 -9.47 -39.79 17.47
CA ASP A 142 -9.21 -39.74 16.03
C ASP A 142 -8.27 -38.59 15.67
N VAL A 143 -7.59 -38.73 14.53
CA VAL A 143 -6.72 -37.68 13.97
C VAL A 143 -7.51 -36.39 13.75
N ASP A 144 -8.74 -36.49 13.28
CA ASP A 144 -9.61 -35.32 13.05
C ASP A 144 -9.95 -34.60 14.36
N SER A 145 -10.18 -35.34 15.44
CA SER A 145 -10.43 -34.76 16.78
C SER A 145 -9.21 -34.00 17.30
N LEU A 146 -8.01 -34.54 17.08
CA LEU A 146 -6.74 -33.87 17.40
C LEU A 146 -6.53 -32.61 16.54
N VAL A 147 -6.78 -32.68 15.23
CA VAL A 147 -6.64 -31.54 14.31
C VAL A 147 -7.61 -30.42 14.69
N ASN A 148 -8.89 -30.73 14.91
CA ASN A 148 -9.88 -29.75 15.34
C ASN A 148 -9.48 -29.07 16.66
N HIS A 149 -8.90 -29.84 17.59
CA HIS A 149 -8.37 -29.26 18.83
C HIS A 149 -7.21 -28.30 18.55
N LEU A 150 -6.22 -28.70 17.75
CA LEU A 150 -5.08 -27.86 17.40
C LEU A 150 -5.51 -26.60 16.66
N GLU A 151 -6.45 -26.71 15.72
CA GLU A 151 -7.03 -25.56 15.02
C GLU A 151 -7.74 -24.62 15.98
N SER A 152 -8.55 -25.16 16.91
CA SER A 152 -9.20 -24.34 17.93
C SER A 152 -8.19 -23.63 18.84
N GLN A 153 -7.07 -24.27 19.16
CA GLN A 153 -5.98 -23.68 19.94
C GLN A 153 -5.25 -22.59 19.16
N LEU A 154 -4.99 -22.79 17.87
CA LEU A 154 -4.38 -21.78 17.00
C LEU A 154 -5.29 -20.55 16.88
N LEU A 155 -6.58 -20.75 16.64
CA LEU A 155 -7.57 -19.67 16.61
C LEU A 155 -7.64 -18.93 17.96
N LEU A 156 -7.62 -19.66 19.07
CA LEU A 156 -7.60 -19.06 20.39
C LEU A 156 -6.32 -18.25 20.62
N ARG A 157 -5.16 -18.79 20.24
CA ARG A 157 -3.87 -18.09 20.34
C ARG A 157 -3.90 -16.79 19.54
N ASP A 158 -4.37 -16.84 18.30
CA ASP A 158 -4.40 -15.65 17.44
C ASP A 158 -5.34 -14.58 18.01
N ARG A 159 -6.49 -15.00 18.56
CA ARG A 159 -7.41 -14.10 19.27
C ARG A 159 -6.80 -13.49 20.53
N LEU A 160 -6.04 -14.27 21.29
CA LEU A 160 -5.33 -13.77 22.48
C LEU A 160 -4.24 -12.77 22.10
N LEU A 161 -3.46 -13.06 21.06
CA LEU A 161 -2.44 -12.14 20.55
C LEU A 161 -3.06 -10.84 20.04
N GLN A 162 -4.19 -10.90 19.35
CA GLN A 162 -4.91 -9.70 18.93
C GLN A 162 -5.36 -8.87 20.14
N ARG A 163 -5.98 -9.51 21.14
CA ARG A 163 -6.41 -8.82 22.37
C ARG A 163 -5.23 -8.22 23.14
N GLU A 164 -4.09 -8.90 23.18
CA GLU A 164 -2.86 -8.39 23.78
C GLU A 164 -2.37 -7.14 23.05
N ARG A 165 -2.34 -7.15 21.70
CA ARG A 165 -1.99 -5.97 20.90
C ARG A 165 -2.92 -4.79 21.16
N GLU A 166 -4.23 -5.03 21.17
CA GLU A 166 -5.23 -3.99 21.49
C GLU A 166 -5.00 -3.40 22.88
N LYS A 167 -4.60 -4.22 23.86
CA LYS A 167 -4.29 -3.77 25.21
C LYS A 167 -2.99 -2.97 25.28
N LEU A 168 -1.96 -3.39 24.56
CA LEU A 168 -0.71 -2.64 24.47
C LEU A 168 -0.94 -1.28 23.79
N GLU A 169 -1.73 -1.23 22.72
CA GLU A 169 -2.12 0.02 22.06
C GLU A 169 -2.90 0.95 23.01
N GLN A 170 -3.82 0.42 23.82
CA GLN A 170 -4.53 1.19 24.85
C GLN A 170 -3.55 1.76 25.89
N VAL A 171 -2.58 0.97 26.34
CA VAL A 171 -1.55 1.43 27.29
C VAL A 171 -0.70 2.53 26.68
N ASP A 172 -0.28 2.38 25.42
CA ASP A 172 0.53 3.38 24.74
C ASP A 172 -0.26 4.68 24.48
N GLN A 173 -1.55 4.58 24.18
CA GLN A 173 -2.43 5.76 24.10
C GLN A 173 -2.53 6.46 25.45
N LEU A 174 -2.78 5.73 26.53
CA LEU A 174 -2.85 6.30 27.88
C LEU A 174 -1.53 6.95 28.31
N ARG A 175 -0.39 6.31 27.99
CA ARG A 175 0.95 6.89 28.24
C ARG A 175 1.15 8.19 27.48
N LYS A 176 0.76 8.24 26.20
CA LYS A 176 0.82 9.48 25.40
C LYS A 176 -0.04 10.58 26.02
N THR A 177 -1.28 10.27 26.41
CA THR A 177 -2.17 11.27 27.04
C THR A 177 -1.66 11.74 28.40
N LEU A 178 -1.02 10.85 29.16
CA LEU A 178 -0.41 11.19 30.44
C LEU A 178 0.78 12.11 30.23
N MET A 179 1.67 11.78 29.28
CA MET A 179 2.81 12.62 28.94
C MET A 179 2.39 14.02 28.49
N THR A 180 1.37 14.13 27.63
CA THR A 180 0.86 15.45 27.20
C THR A 180 0.30 16.26 28.37
N LEU A 181 -0.40 15.60 29.30
CA LEU A 181 -0.96 16.28 30.48
C LEU A 181 0.12 16.71 31.47
N GLU A 182 1.17 15.90 31.64
CA GLU A 182 2.36 16.27 32.42
C GLU A 182 3.07 17.47 31.80
N ASP A 183 3.27 17.48 30.48
CA ASP A 183 3.87 18.60 29.75
C ASP A 183 3.03 19.88 29.89
N GLU A 184 1.71 19.78 29.73
CA GLU A 184 0.78 20.91 29.95
C GLU A 184 0.86 21.44 31.39
N GLN A 185 0.90 20.54 32.38
CA GLN A 185 1.02 20.92 33.78
C GLN A 185 2.37 21.58 34.06
N HIS A 186 3.47 21.06 33.50
CA HIS A 186 4.78 21.66 33.62
C HIS A 186 4.85 23.06 33.02
N LEU A 187 4.25 23.25 31.84
CA LEU A 187 4.15 24.58 31.22
C LEU A 187 3.32 25.54 32.06
N PHE A 188 2.19 25.09 32.60
CA PHE A 188 1.36 25.91 33.48
C PHE A 188 2.10 26.31 34.77
N LEU A 189 2.80 25.36 35.41
CA LEU A 189 3.61 25.65 36.59
C LEU A 189 4.73 26.63 36.30
N LEU A 190 5.40 26.49 35.14
CA LEU A 190 6.43 27.42 34.70
C LEU A 190 5.85 28.83 34.50
N GLN A 191 4.70 28.95 33.84
CA GLN A 191 4.01 30.22 33.66
C GLN A 191 3.66 30.86 35.01
N LYS A 192 3.10 30.10 35.95
CA LYS A 192 2.79 30.60 37.30
C LYS A 192 4.02 30.97 38.11
N ASN A 193 5.12 30.23 37.96
CA ASN A 193 6.38 30.60 38.59
C ASN A 193 6.92 31.93 38.04
N ASN A 194 6.88 32.11 36.71
CA ASN A 194 7.29 33.37 36.08
C ASN A 194 6.41 34.55 36.52
N GLU A 195 5.08 34.39 36.55
CA GLU A 195 4.16 35.41 37.08
C GLU A 195 4.49 35.76 38.54
N LEU A 196 4.76 34.74 39.37
CA LEU A 196 5.11 34.93 40.77
C LEU A 196 6.43 35.70 40.91
N SER A 197 7.45 35.38 40.12
CA SER A 197 8.73 36.10 40.12
C SER A 197 8.58 37.56 39.65
N GLN A 198 7.71 37.82 38.68
CA GLN A 198 7.39 39.20 38.26
C GLN A 198 6.74 39.98 39.41
N LEU A 199 5.70 39.41 40.02
CA LEU A 199 5.00 40.05 41.14
C LEU A 199 5.91 40.27 42.36
N GLN A 200 6.83 39.33 42.64
CA GLN A 200 7.84 39.51 43.68
C GLN A 200 8.77 40.68 43.37
N THR A 201 9.20 40.81 42.12
CA THR A 201 10.07 41.92 41.68
C THR A 201 9.34 43.25 41.82
N GLU A 202 8.09 43.35 41.36
CA GLU A 202 7.25 44.54 41.51
C GLU A 202 7.03 44.91 42.99
N LEU A 203 6.83 43.91 43.85
CA LEU A 203 6.69 44.13 45.29
C LEU A 203 7.99 44.67 45.91
N GLU A 204 9.14 44.09 45.56
CA GLU A 204 10.44 44.55 46.05
C GLU A 204 10.74 45.99 45.61
N GLU A 205 10.42 46.33 44.36
CA GLU A 205 10.54 47.70 43.83
C GLU A 205 9.64 48.68 44.58
N ALA A 206 8.37 48.34 44.78
CA ALA A 206 7.42 49.18 45.52
C ALA A 206 7.85 49.37 46.99
N LEU A 207 8.35 48.32 47.64
CA LEU A 207 8.89 48.39 49.00
C LEU A 207 10.15 49.26 49.06
N ALA A 208 11.04 49.14 48.08
CA ALA A 208 12.24 49.98 48.01
C ALA A 208 11.85 51.45 47.86
N GLU A 209 10.90 51.78 46.98
CA GLU A 209 10.36 53.13 46.83
C GLU A 209 9.74 53.65 48.13
N ALA A 210 8.88 52.86 48.77
CA ALA A 210 8.24 53.21 50.04
C ALA A 210 9.28 53.54 51.12
N LEU A 211 10.33 52.72 51.25
CA LEU A 211 11.45 52.98 52.16
C LEU A 211 12.20 54.27 51.81
N THR A 212 12.37 54.61 50.53
CA THR A 212 13.00 55.88 50.17
C THR A 212 12.15 57.08 50.59
N TRP A 213 10.84 56.99 50.45
CA TRP A 213 9.90 58.04 50.84
C TRP A 213 9.80 58.15 52.36
N GLU A 214 9.78 57.03 53.08
CA GLU A 214 9.81 57.01 54.54
C GLU A 214 11.08 57.68 55.09
N ARG A 215 12.24 57.40 54.50
CA ARG A 215 13.51 58.08 54.87
C ARG A 215 13.44 59.58 54.60
N LYS A 216 12.93 59.99 53.44
CA LYS A 216 12.77 61.42 53.08
C LYS A 216 11.82 62.11 54.06
N TRP A 217 10.68 61.49 54.37
CA TRP A 217 9.69 61.98 55.32
C TRP A 217 10.28 62.12 56.72
N SER A 218 10.96 61.08 57.21
CA SER A 218 11.65 61.10 58.52
C SER A 218 12.64 62.26 58.62
N ARG A 219 13.43 62.52 57.56
CA ARG A 219 14.38 63.65 57.53
C ARG A 219 13.67 65.01 57.55
N ILE A 220 12.55 65.14 56.84
CA ILE A 220 11.75 66.37 56.86
C ILE A 220 11.21 66.57 58.28
N GLN A 221 10.64 65.53 58.89
CA GLN A 221 10.09 65.59 60.24
C GLN A 221 11.17 65.94 61.28
N GLU A 222 12.35 65.33 61.20
CA GLU A 222 13.47 65.64 62.10
C GLU A 222 13.94 67.08 61.91
N THR A 223 14.05 67.55 60.67
CA THR A 223 14.45 68.93 60.38
C THR A 223 13.40 69.92 60.87
N ALA A 224 12.11 69.63 60.68
CA ALA A 224 11.02 70.44 61.19
C ALA A 224 11.04 70.50 62.72
N ALA A 225 11.20 69.35 63.40
CA ALA A 225 11.32 69.30 64.86
C ALA A 225 12.50 70.15 65.38
N LYS A 226 13.67 70.04 64.73
CA LYS A 226 14.85 70.87 65.06
C LYS A 226 14.58 72.37 64.86
N LYS A 227 13.94 72.76 63.76
CA LYS A 227 13.57 74.17 63.50
C LYS A 227 12.54 74.69 64.48
N THR A 228 11.51 73.91 64.81
CA THR A 228 10.49 74.27 65.80
C THR A 228 11.10 74.43 67.19
N LEU A 229 12.01 73.54 67.58
CA LEU A 229 12.74 73.66 68.85
C LEU A 229 13.58 74.94 68.89
N LEU A 230 14.37 75.20 67.83
CA LEU A 230 15.20 76.41 67.74
C LEU A 230 14.35 77.68 67.73
N LEU A 231 13.22 77.69 67.03
CA LEU A 231 12.27 78.80 67.08
C LEU A 231 11.75 79.01 68.52
N GLY A 232 11.36 77.95 69.22
CA GLY A 232 10.95 78.03 70.62
C GLY A 232 12.05 78.59 71.53
N GLN A 233 13.30 78.17 71.34
CA GLN A 233 14.45 78.69 72.07
C GLN A 233 14.69 80.18 71.80
N ILE A 234 14.59 80.63 70.54
CA ILE A 234 14.70 82.05 70.17
C ILE A 234 13.58 82.84 70.85
N LYS A 235 12.32 82.37 70.74
CA LYS A 235 11.18 83.04 71.37
C LYS A 235 11.37 83.22 72.87
N MET A 236 11.81 82.16 73.56
CA MET A 236 12.08 82.22 75.00
C MET A 236 13.23 83.15 75.35
N ALA A 237 14.36 83.09 74.62
CA ALA A 237 15.50 83.96 74.86
C ALA A 237 15.14 85.44 74.62
N THR A 238 14.41 85.73 73.55
CA THR A 238 13.88 87.06 73.25
C THR A 238 12.95 87.55 74.36
N LEU A 239 11.99 86.72 74.78
CA LEU A 239 11.05 87.09 75.85
C LEU A 239 11.80 87.41 77.15
N ASN A 240 12.75 86.56 77.55
CA ASN A 240 13.57 86.78 78.75
C ASN A 240 14.37 88.10 78.66
N LEU A 241 14.97 88.40 77.49
CA LEU A 241 15.68 89.66 77.29
C LEU A 241 14.73 90.86 77.34
N TYR A 242 13.52 90.75 76.77
CA TYR A 242 12.52 91.81 76.82
C TYR A 242 12.09 92.12 78.26
N GLU A 243 11.81 91.09 79.05
CA GLU A 243 11.50 91.23 80.48
C GLU A 243 12.67 91.90 81.24
N MET A 244 13.92 91.52 80.95
CA MET A 244 15.11 92.16 81.54
C MET A 244 15.24 93.65 81.19
N THR A 245 14.77 94.08 80.02
CA THR A 245 14.72 95.51 79.65
C THR A 245 13.61 96.30 80.36
N GLY A 246 12.85 95.66 81.26
CA GLY A 246 11.74 96.27 81.99
C GLY A 246 10.41 96.22 81.24
N GLY A 247 10.31 95.37 80.20
CA GLY A 247 9.07 95.16 79.45
C GLY A 247 8.01 94.43 80.28
N THR A 248 6.79 94.96 80.30
CA THR A 248 5.63 94.31 80.91
C THR A 248 4.85 93.48 79.88
N LEU A 249 4.39 92.29 80.30
CA LEU A 249 3.56 91.41 79.47
C LEU A 249 2.06 91.72 79.58
N GLU A 250 1.65 92.48 80.61
CA GLU A 250 0.25 92.82 80.88
C GLU A 250 0.09 94.35 81.06
N GLY A 251 -0.96 94.92 80.45
CA GLY A 251 -1.29 96.36 80.47
C GLY A 251 -1.45 96.98 79.07
N GLU A 252 -1.91 98.23 78.98
CA GLU A 252 -2.14 98.94 77.68
C GLU A 252 -0.85 99.13 76.85
N GLU A 253 0.32 99.12 77.48
CA GLU A 253 1.64 99.25 76.82
C GLU A 253 2.40 97.91 76.66
N GLY A 254 1.82 96.81 77.15
CA GLY A 254 2.42 95.48 77.12
C GLY A 254 2.43 94.86 75.73
N VAL A 255 3.47 94.08 75.41
CA VAL A 255 3.55 93.33 74.13
C VAL A 255 3.13 91.89 74.35
N ASP A 256 2.25 91.39 73.47
CA ASP A 256 1.78 90.00 73.51
C ASP A 256 2.93 88.98 73.55
N ILE A 257 2.77 87.94 74.34
CA ILE A 257 3.80 86.93 74.62
C ILE A 257 4.23 86.15 73.36
N ASN A 258 3.37 86.08 72.34
CA ASN A 258 3.67 85.40 71.08
C ASN A 258 4.26 86.31 69.99
N ASP A 259 4.26 87.64 70.22
CA ASP A 259 4.73 88.64 69.26
C ASP A 259 6.22 88.94 69.43
N THR A 260 7.02 87.95 69.03
CA THR A 260 8.49 87.96 69.17
C THR A 260 9.16 89.11 68.39
N GLU A 261 8.57 89.54 67.27
CA GLU A 261 9.11 90.64 66.45
C GLU A 261 9.05 91.96 67.23
N LYS A 262 7.90 92.26 67.85
CA LYS A 262 7.76 93.47 68.68
C LYS A 262 8.64 93.44 69.94
N HIS A 263 8.84 92.27 70.56
CA HIS A 263 9.81 92.14 71.67
C HIS A 263 11.22 92.49 71.22
N LEU A 264 11.67 91.98 70.07
CA LEU A 264 12.98 92.29 69.49
C LEU A 264 13.12 93.79 69.16
N ASP A 265 12.08 94.42 68.62
CA ASP A 265 12.10 95.86 68.33
C ASP A 265 12.27 96.69 69.61
N LYS A 266 11.55 96.34 70.69
CA LYS A 266 11.70 97.03 71.99
C LYS A 266 13.10 96.81 72.59
N ILE A 267 13.65 95.59 72.53
CA ILE A 267 15.02 95.31 72.97
C ILE A 267 16.02 96.13 72.16
N LYS A 268 15.85 96.21 70.84
CA LYS A 268 16.71 97.01 69.96
C LYS A 268 16.68 98.49 70.32
N MET A 269 15.49 99.07 70.54
CA MET A 269 15.35 100.45 70.97
C MET A 269 16.06 100.68 72.31
N PHE A 270 15.86 99.79 73.28
CA PHE A 270 16.55 99.86 74.57
C PHE A 270 18.07 99.88 74.41
N ILE A 271 18.65 99.00 73.58
CA ILE A 271 20.09 98.96 73.33
C ILE A 271 20.59 100.26 72.68
N LEU A 272 19.89 100.77 71.65
CA LEU A 272 20.26 102.02 70.97
C LEU A 272 20.21 103.22 71.91
N ASP A 273 19.17 103.31 72.73
CA ASP A 273 19.03 104.38 73.72
C ASP A 273 20.19 104.34 74.73
N HIS A 274 20.55 103.16 75.22
CA HIS A 274 21.68 103.01 76.14
C HIS A 274 23.03 103.28 75.48
N GLU A 275 23.23 102.87 74.23
CA GLU A 275 24.44 103.23 73.47
C GLU A 275 24.56 104.74 73.31
N ASP A 276 23.47 105.43 73.00
CA ASP A 276 23.46 106.88 72.84
C ASP A 276 23.72 107.59 74.17
N ILE A 277 23.15 107.11 75.28
CA ILE A 277 23.47 107.58 76.63
C ILE A 277 24.96 107.40 76.93
N VAL A 278 25.54 106.24 76.62
CA VAL A 278 26.97 105.97 76.83
C VAL A 278 27.85 106.85 75.95
N LYS A 279 27.49 107.05 74.67
CA LYS A 279 28.22 107.97 73.76
C LYS A 279 28.16 109.41 74.26
N GLN A 280 27.00 109.87 74.75
CA GLN A 280 26.83 111.18 75.37
C GLN A 280 27.65 111.32 76.66
N TYR A 281 27.74 110.26 77.45
CA TYR A 281 28.58 110.23 78.66
C TYR A 281 30.08 110.26 78.32
N GLN A 282 30.51 109.50 77.32
CA GLN A 282 31.90 109.46 76.85
C GLN A 282 32.33 110.78 76.20
N SER A 283 31.47 111.43 75.43
CA SER A 283 31.75 112.77 74.88
C SER A 283 31.84 113.80 76.02
N SER A 284 30.96 113.74 77.01
CA SER A 284 31.00 114.57 78.23
C SER A 284 32.27 114.33 79.06
N GLN A 285 32.73 113.09 79.21
CA GLN A 285 34.01 112.77 79.86
C GLN A 285 35.20 113.34 79.09
N ARG A 286 35.24 113.21 77.75
CA ARG A 286 36.31 113.79 76.91
C ARG A 286 36.36 115.31 77.01
N HIS A 287 35.21 115.98 77.14
CA HIS A 287 35.15 117.42 77.42
C HIS A 287 35.67 117.77 78.82
N SER A 288 35.39 116.94 79.83
CA SER A 288 35.90 117.14 81.20
C SER A 288 37.42 116.95 81.32
N ASP A 289 38.00 115.96 80.62
CA ASP A 289 39.45 115.70 80.58
C ASP A 289 40.18 116.75 79.71
N GLY A 290 39.54 117.22 78.64
CA GLY A 290 40.00 118.38 77.87
C GLY A 290 40.07 119.67 78.71
N GLN A 291 39.06 119.91 79.56
CA GLN A 291 39.05 121.04 80.50
C GLN A 291 40.07 120.88 81.64
N LYS A 292 40.31 119.66 82.16
CA LYS A 292 41.39 119.39 83.12
C LYS A 292 42.78 119.65 82.52
N ARG A 293 43.02 119.24 81.27
CA ARG A 293 44.26 119.53 80.51
C ARG A 293 44.44 121.02 80.20
N GLN A 294 43.36 121.77 79.95
CA GLN A 294 43.44 123.23 79.80
C GLN A 294 43.64 123.97 81.14
N ARG A 295 43.07 123.47 82.25
CA ARG A 295 43.30 124.01 83.59
C ARG A 295 44.74 123.76 84.09
N SER A 296 45.35 122.62 83.78
CA SER A 296 46.76 122.37 84.09
C SER A 296 47.70 123.25 83.23
N LYS A 297 47.39 123.47 81.94
CA LYS A 297 48.13 124.44 81.10
C LYS A 297 47.99 125.90 81.58
N LYS A 298 46.81 126.32 82.06
CA LYS A 298 46.59 127.67 82.63
C LYS A 298 47.25 127.88 83.99
N LYS A 299 47.35 126.85 84.85
CA LYS A 299 48.11 126.92 86.12
C LYS A 299 49.61 127.14 85.88
N VAL A 300 50.21 126.42 84.92
CA VAL A 300 51.63 126.56 84.57
C VAL A 300 51.94 127.96 83.99
N THR A 301 51.06 128.53 83.17
CA THR A 301 51.28 129.89 82.63
C THR A 301 51.02 131.01 83.64
N SER A 302 50.19 130.79 84.66
CA SER A 302 49.98 131.76 85.75
C SER A 302 51.11 131.80 86.80
N GLN A 303 51.93 130.74 86.92
CA GLN A 303 53.10 130.72 87.80
C GLN A 303 54.33 131.40 87.19
N ILE A 304 54.38 131.63 85.88
CA ILE A 304 55.51 132.28 85.18
C ILE A 304 55.40 133.82 85.19
N LYS A 305 54.29 134.41 85.67
CA LYS A 305 54.11 135.88 85.80
C LYS A 305 54.33 136.45 87.21
N LYS A 306 54.87 135.65 88.12
CA LYS A 306 55.36 136.09 89.43
C LYS A 306 56.73 135.47 89.70
N HIS A 307 57.72 135.83 88.89
CA HIS A 307 59.12 136.04 89.26
C HIS A 307 59.87 136.69 88.11
#